data_AF-A0A0P9CXL2-F1
#
_entry.id   AF-A0A0P9CXL2-F1
#
_cell.length_a   1.000
_cell.length_b   1.000
_cell.length_c   1.000
_cell.angle_alpha   90.00
_cell.angle_beta   90.00
_cell.angle_gamma   90.00
#
_symmetry.space_group_name_H-M   'P 1'
#
loop_
_entity.id
_entity.type
_entity.pdbx_description
1 polymer ?
#
loop_
_entity_poly.entity_id
_entity_poly.type
_entity_poly.pdbx_seq_one_letter_code
_entity_poly.pdbx_strand_id
1 'polypeptide(L)'
;ECLLGPDGMFYFMEMNTRIQVEHPVTELITGVDLVKWQLRIAAGERLTLTQKDVRIRGHAIECRINAEDPERDFLPSAGEVEFFLPPGGPGVRVDSHIYAGYTPPGTYDSLLAKIITWGSDRDEALARMRRALSECIVTGVKTSMPFQLALLNEPDFRRGEIDLSFLPNLMQRQRG
;
A
#
# COMPACT_ATOMS: atom_id res chain seq x y z
N GLU A 1 11.13 5.53 -11.97
CA GLU A 1 9.89 4.90 -12.48
C GLU A 1 10.04 4.62 -13.96
N CYS A 2 9.48 3.50 -14.41
CA CYS A 2 9.49 3.10 -15.81
C CYS A 2 8.09 2.64 -16.23
N LEU A 3 7.77 2.81 -17.51
CA LEU A 3 6.60 2.19 -18.14
C LEU A 3 7.04 0.90 -18.85
N LEU A 4 6.24 -0.16 -18.72
CA LEU A 4 6.40 -1.39 -19.48
C LEU A 4 5.46 -1.33 -20.70
N GLY A 5 6.03 -1.28 -21.90
CA GLY A 5 5.25 -1.26 -23.14
C GLY A 5 4.63 -2.62 -23.47
N PRO A 6 3.60 -2.66 -24.35
CA PRO A 6 3.04 -3.92 -24.87
C PRO A 6 4.05 -4.79 -25.63
N ASP A 7 5.16 -4.19 -26.07
CA ASP A 7 6.31 -4.85 -26.68
C ASP A 7 7.26 -5.50 -25.66
N GLY A 8 6.97 -5.38 -24.37
CA GLY A 8 7.78 -5.92 -23.28
C GLY A 8 9.00 -5.07 -22.91
N MET A 9 9.12 -3.86 -23.46
CA MET A 9 10.26 -2.98 -23.24
C MET A 9 10.01 -1.98 -22.11
N PHE A 10 11.06 -1.67 -21.34
CA PHE A 10 11.01 -0.64 -20.30
C PHE A 10 11.41 0.73 -20.84
N TYR A 11 10.60 1.73 -20.52
CA TYR A 11 10.85 3.13 -20.86
C TYR A 11 10.97 3.95 -19.58
N PHE A 12 12.08 4.67 -19.42
CA PHE A 12 12.25 5.59 -18.29
C PHE A 12 11.22 6.72 -18.35
N MET A 13 10.59 7.03 -17.21
CA MET A 13 9.66 8.14 -17.09
C MET A 13 10.26 9.25 -16.24
N GLU A 14 10.59 8.92 -14.99
CA GLU A 14 11.13 9.88 -14.03
C GLU A 14 11.93 9.22 -12.91
N MET A 15 12.61 10.03 -12.10
CA MET A 15 13.32 9.59 -10.90
C MET A 15 12.93 10.47 -9.72
N ASN A 16 12.34 9.86 -8.70
CA ASN A 16 11.99 10.55 -7.47
C ASN A 16 13.16 10.54 -6.47
N THR A 17 13.72 11.71 -6.17
CA THR A 17 14.89 11.90 -5.30
C THR A 17 14.54 11.96 -3.80
N ARG A 18 13.59 11.10 -3.38
CA ARG A 18 13.10 11.00 -2.00
C ARG A 18 12.61 9.60 -1.70
N ILE A 19 12.39 9.29 -0.41
CA ILE A 19 11.69 8.07 -0.01
C ILE A 19 10.28 8.05 -0.64
N GLN A 20 9.84 6.87 -1.07
CA GLN A 20 8.49 6.66 -1.57
C GLN A 20 7.56 6.18 -0.47
N VAL A 21 6.27 6.47 -0.60
CA VAL A 21 5.25 6.05 0.37
C VAL A 21 5.23 4.52 0.48
N GLU A 22 5.32 3.86 -0.67
CA GLU A 22 5.30 2.41 -0.89
C GLU A 22 6.64 1.69 -0.64
N HIS A 23 7.63 2.37 -0.06
CA HIS A 23 8.89 1.70 0.31
C HIS A 23 8.73 0.41 1.16
N PRO A 24 7.72 0.25 2.06
CA PRO A 24 7.62 -0.95 2.89
C PRO A 24 7.48 -2.25 2.11
N VAL A 25 6.87 -2.25 0.91
CA VAL A 25 6.79 -3.48 0.10
C VAL A 25 8.19 -3.98 -0.30
N THR A 26 9.13 -3.05 -0.53
CA THR A 26 10.52 -3.38 -0.83
C THR A 26 11.24 -3.85 0.43
N GLU A 27 11.03 -3.20 1.57
CA GLU A 27 11.65 -3.59 2.84
C GLU A 27 11.24 -5.01 3.25
N LEU A 28 9.96 -5.37 3.10
CA LEU A 28 9.47 -6.69 3.52
C LEU A 28 10.02 -7.83 2.66
N ILE A 29 10.26 -7.62 1.37
CA ILE A 29 10.81 -8.67 0.49
C ILE A 29 12.33 -8.71 0.49
N THR A 30 13.02 -7.62 0.85
CA THR A 30 14.49 -7.55 0.86
C THR A 30 15.11 -7.69 2.25
N GLY A 31 14.34 -7.42 3.31
CA GLY A 31 14.85 -7.30 4.68
C GLY A 31 15.69 -6.05 4.93
N VAL A 32 15.72 -5.10 4.00
CA VAL A 32 16.53 -3.88 4.09
C VAL A 32 15.65 -2.73 4.57
N ASP A 33 16.00 -2.15 5.72
CA ASP A 33 15.37 -0.93 6.24
C ASP A 33 15.96 0.31 5.53
N LEU A 34 15.18 0.90 4.63
CA LEU A 34 15.62 2.01 3.77
C LEU A 34 15.76 3.30 4.57
N VAL A 35 14.86 3.56 5.53
CA VAL A 35 14.92 4.78 6.35
C VAL A 35 16.16 4.76 7.23
N LYS A 36 16.48 3.61 7.84
CA LYS A 36 17.72 3.42 8.59
C LYS A 36 18.96 3.67 7.73
N TRP A 37 19.00 3.15 6.50
CA TRP A 37 20.13 3.40 5.61
C TRP A 37 20.23 4.85 5.15
N GLN A 38 19.11 5.53 4.92
CA GLN A 38 19.10 6.96 4.64
C GLN A 38 19.77 7.76 5.77
N LEU A 39 19.41 7.47 7.03
CA LEU A 39 20.01 8.13 8.19
C LEU A 39 21.51 7.84 8.35
N ARG A 40 21.92 6.57 8.19
CA ARG A 40 23.33 6.17 8.27
C ARG A 40 24.19 6.86 7.21
N ILE A 41 23.71 6.88 5.97
CA ILE A 41 24.40 7.55 4.86
C ILE A 41 24.45 9.06 5.08
N ALA A 42 23.36 9.67 5.54
CA ALA A 42 23.33 11.10 5.87
C ALA A 42 24.31 11.46 7.01
N ALA A 43 24.58 10.53 7.92
CA ALA A 43 25.60 10.66 8.97
C ALA A 43 27.04 10.39 8.47
N GLY A 44 27.25 10.13 7.18
CA GLY A 44 28.56 9.88 6.57
C GLY A 44 29.02 8.42 6.63
N GLU A 45 28.19 7.49 7.09
CA GLU A 45 28.52 6.06 7.02
C GLU A 45 28.51 5.55 5.57
N ARG A 46 29.41 4.62 5.26
CA ARG A 46 29.42 3.96 3.95
C ARG A 46 28.36 2.87 3.90
N LEU A 47 27.72 2.69 2.74
CA LEU A 47 26.87 1.55 2.48
C LEU A 47 27.71 0.26 2.52
N THR A 48 27.43 -0.61 3.48
CA THR A 48 28.14 -1.90 3.62
C THR A 48 27.43 -3.04 2.90
N LEU A 49 26.19 -2.82 2.44
CA LEU A 49 25.45 -3.79 1.64
C LEU A 49 26.00 -3.84 0.22
N THR A 50 26.22 -5.05 -0.27
CA THR A 50 26.53 -5.31 -1.67
C THR A 50 25.29 -5.83 -2.40
N GLN A 51 25.31 -5.81 -3.73
CA GLN A 51 24.21 -6.35 -4.55
C GLN A 51 23.94 -7.85 -4.25
N LYS A 52 24.94 -8.59 -3.77
CA LYS A 52 24.80 -10.02 -3.42
C LYS A 52 24.09 -10.23 -2.09
N ASP A 53 24.04 -9.22 -1.23
CA ASP A 53 23.38 -9.28 0.08
C ASP A 53 21.87 -9.01 -0.06
N VAL A 54 21.47 -8.24 -1.08
CA VAL A 54 20.06 -7.94 -1.37
C VAL A 54 19.40 -9.16 -2.02
N ARG A 55 18.59 -9.88 -1.23
CA ARG A 55 17.82 -11.05 -1.68
C ARG A 55 16.34 -10.75 -1.60
N ILE A 56 15.64 -10.95 -2.72
CA ILE A 56 14.18 -10.84 -2.78
C ILE A 56 13.59 -12.19 -2.37
N ARG A 57 12.74 -12.18 -1.34
CA ARG A 57 12.05 -13.37 -0.83
C ARG A 57 10.58 -13.07 -0.58
N GLY A 58 9.72 -13.95 -1.08
CA GLY A 58 8.29 -13.81 -0.95
C GLY A 58 7.70 -12.69 -1.80
N HIS A 59 6.51 -12.25 -1.41
CA HIS A 59 5.78 -11.17 -2.06
C HIS A 59 5.19 -10.26 -0.98
N ALA A 60 5.13 -8.96 -1.27
CA ALA A 60 4.50 -7.99 -0.39
C ALA A 60 3.47 -7.15 -1.14
N ILE A 61 2.37 -6.81 -0.45
CA ILE A 61 1.28 -6.00 -0.96
C ILE A 61 1.01 -4.90 0.07
N GLU A 62 0.84 -3.67 -0.40
CA GLU A 62 0.46 -2.52 0.42
C GLU A 62 -0.89 -1.97 -0.04
N CYS A 63 -1.75 -1.69 0.95
CA CYS A 63 -3.03 -1.01 0.79
C CYS A 63 -2.97 0.32 1.55
N ARG A 64 -3.28 1.42 0.85
CA ARG A 64 -3.36 2.78 1.42
C ARG A 64 -4.76 3.03 1.93
N ILE A 65 -4.90 3.12 3.25
CA ILE A 65 -6.18 3.37 3.91
C ILE A 65 -6.40 4.87 3.96
N ASN A 66 -7.22 5.38 3.06
CA ASN A 66 -7.53 6.81 2.95
C ASN A 66 -8.88 7.10 3.59
N ALA A 67 -9.03 8.29 4.17
CA ALA A 67 -10.30 8.86 4.61
C ALA A 67 -11.12 9.33 3.40
N GLU A 68 -11.68 8.39 2.65
CA GLU A 68 -12.40 8.63 1.39
C GLU A 68 -13.66 7.75 1.35
N ASP A 69 -14.69 8.20 0.66
CA ASP A 69 -15.93 7.45 0.42
C ASP A 69 -15.98 6.89 -1.01
N PRO A 70 -15.68 5.59 -1.23
CA PRO A 70 -15.67 5.00 -2.56
C PRO A 70 -17.02 4.99 -3.26
N GLU A 71 -18.13 4.99 -2.51
CA GLU A 71 -19.49 5.03 -3.09
C GLU A 71 -19.83 6.41 -3.65
N ARG A 72 -19.10 7.43 -3.22
CA ARG A 72 -19.28 8.83 -3.63
C ARG A 72 -18.05 9.35 -4.35
N ASP A 73 -17.54 8.57 -5.31
CA ASP A 73 -16.41 8.95 -6.17
C ASP A 73 -15.15 9.34 -5.38
N PHE A 74 -14.87 8.61 -4.30
CA PHE A 74 -13.72 8.83 -3.42
C PHE A 74 -13.64 10.25 -2.82
N LEU A 75 -14.81 10.87 -2.56
CA LEU A 75 -14.84 12.16 -1.87
C LEU A 75 -14.15 12.03 -0.49
N PRO A 76 -13.32 13.01 -0.09
CA PRO A 76 -12.71 13.03 1.23
C PRO A 76 -13.75 12.95 2.35
N SER A 77 -13.53 12.05 3.30
CA SER A 77 -14.35 11.87 4.49
C SER A 77 -13.73 12.64 5.66
N ALA A 78 -14.29 13.80 5.97
CA ALA A 78 -13.95 14.52 7.20
C ALA A 78 -14.61 13.86 8.42
N GLY A 79 -13.98 13.96 9.59
CA GLY A 79 -14.53 13.47 10.85
C GLY A 79 -13.46 13.12 11.87
N GLU A 80 -13.88 12.81 13.09
CA GLU A 80 -13.01 12.24 14.10
C GLU A 80 -12.95 10.71 13.91
N VAL A 81 -11.77 10.11 14.06
CA VAL A 81 -11.62 8.67 14.16
C VAL A 81 -12.10 8.24 15.54
N GLU A 82 -13.36 7.80 15.63
CA GLU A 82 -13.99 7.40 16.90
C GLU A 82 -13.35 6.13 17.47
N PHE A 83 -13.02 5.18 16.59
CA PHE A 83 -12.40 3.91 16.96
C PHE A 83 -11.42 3.46 15.89
N PHE A 84 -10.28 2.94 16.34
CA PHE A 84 -9.28 2.33 15.47
C PHE A 84 -8.76 1.03 16.09
N LEU A 85 -8.99 -0.08 15.40
CA LEU A 85 -8.38 -1.38 15.68
C LEU A 85 -7.54 -1.78 14.47
N PRO A 86 -6.20 -1.62 14.51
CA PRO A 86 -5.34 -2.07 13.43
C PRO A 86 -5.35 -3.60 13.34
N PRO A 87 -5.18 -4.19 12.14
CA PRO A 87 -5.02 -5.62 12.00
C PRO A 87 -3.64 -6.06 12.51
N GLY A 88 -3.50 -7.37 12.72
CA GLY A 88 -2.22 -7.94 13.16
C GLY A 88 -2.00 -9.37 12.69
N GLY A 89 -1.07 -10.03 13.39
CA GLY A 89 -0.69 -11.42 13.12
C GLY A 89 0.48 -11.56 12.13
N PRO A 90 0.83 -12.81 11.79
CA PRO A 90 2.02 -13.09 10.99
C PRO A 90 2.00 -12.41 9.62
N GLY A 91 3.10 -11.74 9.28
CA GLY A 91 3.29 -11.11 7.98
C GLY A 91 2.42 -9.87 7.74
N VAL A 92 1.85 -9.26 8.79
CA VAL A 92 1.11 -7.99 8.70
C VAL A 92 1.93 -6.88 9.38
N ARG A 93 2.16 -5.79 8.66
CA ARG A 93 2.76 -4.55 9.13
C ARG A 93 1.75 -3.43 8.95
N VAL A 94 1.66 -2.54 9.94
CA VAL A 94 0.81 -1.36 9.88
C VAL A 94 1.67 -0.14 10.16
N ASP A 95 1.72 0.79 9.19
CA ASP A 95 2.32 2.10 9.37
C ASP A 95 1.16 3.10 9.47
N SER A 96 0.91 3.67 10.65
CA SER A 96 -0.17 4.65 10.86
C SER A 96 0.22 5.70 11.88
N HIS A 97 -0.44 6.84 11.81
CA HIS A 97 -0.33 7.93 12.78
C HIS A 97 -1.65 8.19 13.53
N ILE A 98 -2.71 7.44 13.21
CA ILE A 98 -4.05 7.68 13.78
C ILE A 98 -4.24 6.90 15.08
N TYR A 99 -5.18 7.38 15.89
CA TYR A 99 -5.63 6.78 17.14
C TYR A 99 -7.07 7.25 17.41
N ALA A 100 -7.79 6.60 18.33
CA ALA A 100 -9.13 7.03 18.70
C ALA A 100 -9.12 8.48 19.23
N GLY A 101 -10.00 9.33 18.71
CA GLY A 101 -10.03 10.78 18.97
C GLY A 101 -9.17 11.62 18.01
N TYR A 102 -8.44 11.00 17.07
CA TYR A 102 -7.69 11.74 16.05
C TYR A 102 -8.64 12.32 15.01
N THR A 103 -8.54 13.60 14.70
CA THR A 103 -9.29 14.25 13.63
C THR A 103 -8.32 14.61 12.49
N PRO A 104 -8.34 13.89 11.35
CA PRO A 104 -7.51 14.23 10.21
C PRO A 104 -7.80 15.66 9.73
N PRO A 105 -6.78 16.53 9.62
CA PRO A 105 -6.98 17.89 9.12
C PRO A 105 -7.31 17.89 7.63
N GLY A 106 -8.36 18.61 7.23
CA GLY A 106 -8.79 18.70 5.81
C GLY A 106 -7.82 19.42 4.87
N THR A 107 -6.67 19.90 5.37
CA THR A 107 -5.62 20.55 4.57
C THR A 107 -4.48 19.61 4.18
N TYR A 108 -4.50 18.35 4.62
CA TYR A 108 -3.47 17.35 4.34
C TYR A 108 -4.03 16.19 3.51
N ASP A 109 -3.14 15.28 3.11
CA ASP A 109 -3.49 14.05 2.40
C ASP A 109 -4.45 13.18 3.23
N SER A 110 -5.34 12.45 2.55
CA SER A 110 -6.38 11.61 3.16
C SER A 110 -5.83 10.30 3.76
N LEU A 111 -4.56 9.96 3.55
CA LEU A 111 -3.94 8.73 4.06
C LEU A 111 -3.97 8.67 5.58
N LEU A 112 -4.65 7.66 6.12
CA LEU A 112 -4.74 7.34 7.55
C LEU A 112 -3.72 6.27 7.97
N ALA A 113 -3.58 5.23 7.15
CA ALA A 113 -2.70 4.10 7.44
C ALA A 113 -2.23 3.43 6.15
N LYS A 114 -1.10 2.72 6.24
CA LYS A 114 -0.69 1.73 5.25
C LYS A 114 -0.76 0.37 5.92
N ILE A 115 -1.54 -0.54 5.33
CA ILE A 115 -1.54 -1.94 5.72
C ILE A 115 -0.68 -2.66 4.70
N ILE A 116 0.38 -3.30 5.18
CA ILE A 116 1.33 -4.02 4.33
C ILE A 116 1.33 -5.47 4.77
N THR A 117 1.21 -6.36 3.81
CA THR A 117 1.28 -7.80 4.06
C THR A 117 2.41 -8.42 3.26
N TRP A 118 3.01 -9.45 3.83
CA TRP A 118 4.02 -10.27 3.19
C TRP A 118 3.58 -11.73 3.22
N GLY A 119 3.93 -12.52 2.20
CA GLY A 119 3.76 -13.97 2.13
C GLY A 119 4.92 -14.63 1.40
N SER A 120 5.05 -15.95 1.50
CA SER A 120 6.06 -16.73 0.75
C SER A 120 5.84 -16.66 -0.76
N ASP A 121 4.61 -16.37 -1.17
CA ASP A 121 4.22 -16.08 -2.54
C ASP A 121 3.12 -15.01 -2.56
N ARG A 122 2.69 -14.66 -3.78
CA ARG A 122 1.68 -13.63 -4.00
C ARG A 122 0.30 -14.03 -3.48
N ASP A 123 -0.08 -15.30 -3.59
CA ASP A 123 -1.39 -15.77 -3.15
C ASP A 123 -1.52 -15.71 -1.62
N GLU A 124 -0.45 -16.08 -0.91
CA GLU A 124 -0.40 -15.93 0.54
C GLU A 124 -0.44 -14.46 0.96
N ALA A 125 0.32 -13.58 0.29
CA ALA A 125 0.27 -12.14 0.57
C ALA A 125 -1.15 -11.59 0.33
N LEU A 126 -1.81 -11.96 -0.76
CA LEU A 126 -3.21 -11.58 -1.05
C LEU A 126 -4.17 -12.11 0.01
N ALA A 127 -4.03 -13.37 0.44
CA ALA A 127 -4.87 -13.95 1.47
C ALA A 127 -4.72 -13.23 2.81
N ARG A 128 -3.48 -12.91 3.19
CA ARG A 128 -3.18 -12.11 4.39
C ARG A 128 -3.74 -10.69 4.27
N MET A 129 -3.63 -10.04 3.11
CA MET A 129 -4.20 -8.71 2.91
C MET A 129 -5.72 -8.71 3.05
N ARG A 130 -6.42 -9.66 2.43
CA ARG A 130 -7.88 -9.78 2.58
C ARG A 130 -8.28 -9.92 4.05
N ARG A 131 -7.60 -10.80 4.79
CA ARG A 131 -7.80 -10.97 6.23
C ARG A 131 -7.53 -9.67 7.00
N ALA A 132 -6.39 -9.03 6.75
CA ALA A 132 -5.99 -7.80 7.44
C ALA A 132 -6.98 -6.66 7.19
N LEU A 133 -7.47 -6.48 5.96
CA LEU A 133 -8.51 -5.48 5.67
C LEU A 133 -9.85 -5.81 6.32
N SER A 134 -10.23 -7.09 6.42
CA SER A 134 -11.48 -7.49 7.10
C SER A 134 -11.41 -7.39 8.63
N GLU A 135 -10.23 -7.52 9.22
CA GLU A 135 -10.01 -7.38 10.67
C GLU A 135 -9.75 -5.93 11.11
N CYS A 136 -9.34 -5.06 10.18
CA CYS A 136 -9.10 -3.65 10.46
C CYS A 136 -10.43 -2.92 10.68
N ILE A 137 -10.56 -2.24 11.81
CA ILE A 137 -11.74 -1.44 12.13
C ILE A 137 -11.35 0.02 12.24
N VAL A 138 -12.00 0.87 11.44
CA VAL A 138 -11.95 2.32 11.56
C VAL A 138 -13.39 2.83 11.55
N THR A 139 -13.79 3.59 12.56
CA THR A 139 -15.13 4.22 12.64
C THR A 139 -15.02 5.74 12.78
N GLY A 140 -16.15 6.44 12.61
CA GLY A 140 -16.21 7.91 12.58
C GLY A 140 -15.89 8.55 11.22
N VAL A 141 -15.10 7.86 10.38
CA VAL A 141 -14.81 8.26 8.99
C VAL A 141 -15.02 7.10 8.01
N LYS A 142 -15.42 7.41 6.78
CA LYS A 142 -15.40 6.44 5.67
C LYS A 142 -13.97 6.21 5.21
N THR A 143 -13.70 5.01 4.72
CA THR A 143 -12.36 4.64 4.23
C THR A 143 -12.38 3.95 2.89
N SER A 144 -11.24 3.97 2.20
CA SER A 144 -11.01 3.23 0.96
C SER A 144 -10.96 1.69 1.12
N MET A 145 -10.97 1.17 2.35
CA MET A 145 -10.84 -0.28 2.64
C MET A 145 -11.87 -1.16 1.92
N PRO A 146 -13.18 -0.85 1.90
CA PRO A 146 -14.17 -1.71 1.25
C PRO A 146 -13.91 -1.86 -0.25
N PHE A 147 -13.50 -0.78 -0.92
CA PHE A 147 -13.14 -0.80 -2.33
C PHE A 147 -11.90 -1.66 -2.58
N GLN A 148 -10.86 -1.50 -1.76
CA GLN A 148 -9.63 -2.30 -1.88
C GLN A 148 -9.92 -3.77 -1.62
N LEU A 149 -10.76 -4.12 -0.65
CA LEU A 149 -11.17 -5.49 -0.40
C LEU A 149 -11.92 -6.09 -1.61
N ALA A 150 -12.80 -5.32 -2.27
CA ALA A 150 -13.43 -5.74 -3.51
C ALA A 150 -12.38 -5.96 -4.62
N LEU A 151 -11.45 -5.02 -4.80
CA LEU A 151 -10.37 -5.10 -5.79
C LEU A 151 -9.50 -6.36 -5.62
N LEU A 152 -9.18 -6.75 -4.37
CA LEU A 152 -8.41 -7.96 -4.08
C LEU A 152 -9.14 -9.26 -4.45
N ASN A 153 -10.45 -9.20 -4.64
CA ASN A 153 -11.27 -10.33 -5.08
C ASN A 153 -11.51 -10.33 -6.60
N GLU A 154 -11.17 -9.25 -7.31
CA GLU A 154 -11.31 -9.18 -8.76
C GLU A 154 -10.43 -10.22 -9.46
N PRO A 155 -10.98 -11.03 -10.39
CA PRO A 155 -10.25 -12.10 -11.04
C PRO A 155 -8.97 -11.64 -11.76
N ASP A 156 -9.03 -10.52 -12.47
CA ASP A 156 -7.91 -9.99 -13.25
C ASP A 156 -6.79 -9.51 -12.31
N PHE A 157 -7.15 -8.84 -11.21
CA PHE A 157 -6.21 -8.45 -10.16
C PHE A 157 -5.55 -9.68 -9.53
N ARG A 158 -6.32 -10.74 -9.24
CA ARG A 158 -5.77 -11.99 -8.69
C ARG A 158 -4.83 -12.69 -9.65
N ARG A 159 -5.10 -12.68 -10.96
CA ARG A 159 -4.17 -13.22 -11.97
C ARG A 159 -2.93 -12.34 -12.21
N GLY A 160 -2.98 -11.08 -11.78
CA GLY A 160 -1.92 -10.10 -12.06
C GLY A 160 -1.97 -9.55 -13.49
N GLU A 161 -3.08 -9.76 -14.18
CA GLU A 161 -3.34 -9.27 -15.54
C GLU A 161 -3.90 -7.85 -15.45
N ILE A 162 -3.04 -6.90 -15.07
CA ILE A 162 -3.43 -5.50 -14.85
C ILE A 162 -2.51 -4.55 -15.60
N ASP A 163 -3.07 -3.43 -16.05
CA ASP A 163 -2.37 -2.29 -16.63
C ASP A 163 -2.96 -0.97 -16.10
N LEU A 164 -2.51 0.16 -16.64
CA LEU A 164 -2.96 1.50 -16.22
C LEU A 164 -4.45 1.75 -16.49
N SER A 165 -5.06 1.03 -17.44
CA SER A 165 -6.47 1.13 -17.79
C SER A 165 -7.38 0.23 -16.94
N PHE A 166 -6.81 -0.73 -16.21
CA PHE A 166 -7.56 -1.71 -15.43
C PHE A 166 -8.57 -1.07 -14.47
N LEU A 167 -8.12 -0.12 -13.64
CA LEU A 167 -8.99 0.51 -12.64
C LEU A 167 -10.08 1.41 -13.26
N PRO A 168 -9.76 2.31 -14.23
CA PRO A 168 -10.78 3.03 -14.98
C PRO A 168 -11.84 2.11 -15.61
N ASN A 169 -11.41 1.02 -16.26
CA ASN A 169 -12.32 0.07 -16.91
C ASN A 169 -13.18 -0.69 -15.89
N LEU A 170 -12.61 -1.06 -14.73
CA LEU A 170 -13.35 -1.70 -13.64
C LEU A 170 -14.43 -0.76 -13.08
N MET A 171 -14.07 0.49 -12.79
CA MET A 171 -15.02 1.48 -12.27
C MET A 171 -16.14 1.80 -13.27
N GLN A 172 -15.86 1.81 -14.57
CA GLN A 172 -16.88 1.99 -15.60
C GLN A 172 -17.85 0.80 -15.65
N ARG A 173 -17.34 -0.44 -15.54
CA ARG A 173 -18.18 -1.66 -15.50
C ARG A 173 -19.10 -1.71 -14.28
N GLN A 174 -18.67 -1.18 -13.14
CA GLN A 174 -19.48 -1.18 -11.90
C GLN A 174 -20.55 -0.07 -11.85
N ARG A 175 -20.45 0.95 -12.72
CA ARG A 175 -21.44 2.04 -12.84
C ARG A 175 -22.56 1.75 -13.86
N GLY A 176 -22.39 0.76 -14.73
CA GLY A 176 -23.37 0.34 -15.75
C GLY A 176 -24.15 -0.88 -15.32
#